data_AF-A0A519GX40-F1
#
_entry.id   AF-A0A519GX40-F1
#
_cell.length_a   1.000
_cell.length_b   1.000
_cell.length_c   1.000
_cell.angle_alpha   90.00
_cell.angle_beta   90.00
_cell.angle_gamma   90.00
#
_symmetry.space_group_name_H-M   'P 1'
#
loop_
_entity.id
_entity.type
_entity.pdbx_description
1 polymer ?
#
loop_
_entity_poly.entity_id
_entity_poly.type
_entity_poly.pdbx_seq_one_letter_code
_entity_poly.pdbx_strand_id
1 'polypeptide(L)'
;MKSTERKFEFLTREDPDTGARVTRLTPPDVTCHRNYFYQKCFTNDGRKLIFGGEFGPNPSPNWNYHLLDLDTQRCVQLTDGVGENTFGGFLSPDDRHLYFVRDKRQFVRLDLATLQEEVLYVVPDAWVGYGTWVSNSACTKIVGIEISAEDWFPLNTWQKFNEMFHKRPLCRLFSVDLATGQRTVILEQRGWLGHPQ
;
A
#
# COMPACT_ATOMS: atom_id res chain seq x y z
N MET A 1 10.95 12.52 -6.68
CA MET A 1 11.73 12.75 -5.45
C MET A 1 10.72 13.13 -4.38
N LYS A 2 10.91 12.67 -3.16
CA LYS A 2 10.05 13.03 -2.04
C LYS A 2 9.90 14.54 -1.92
N SER A 3 8.72 14.99 -1.48
CA SER A 3 8.28 16.39 -1.40
C SER A 3 8.12 17.15 -2.71
N THR A 4 8.37 16.55 -3.89
CA THR A 4 8.08 17.25 -5.15
C THR A 4 6.59 17.43 -5.33
N GLU A 5 6.22 18.58 -5.88
CA GLU A 5 4.84 18.94 -6.09
C GLU A 5 4.53 19.15 -7.57
N ARG A 6 3.33 18.76 -7.99
CA ARG A 6 2.83 18.88 -9.37
C ARG A 6 1.39 19.37 -9.33
N LYS A 7 1.02 20.25 -10.26
CA LYS A 7 -0.37 20.59 -10.53
C LYS A 7 -0.91 19.60 -11.56
N PHE A 8 -2.02 18.94 -11.25
CA PHE A 8 -2.75 18.09 -12.20
C PHE A 8 -3.86 18.88 -12.87
N GLU A 9 -4.33 18.36 -14.00
CA GLU A 9 -5.51 18.83 -14.72
C GLU A 9 -6.59 17.77 -14.68
N PHE A 10 -7.69 18.05 -13.98
CA PHE A 10 -8.82 17.15 -13.92
C PHE A 10 -9.63 17.24 -15.21
N LEU A 11 -9.90 16.09 -15.82
CA LEU A 11 -10.68 16.02 -17.05
C LEU A 11 -12.02 15.37 -16.77
N THR A 12 -13.09 16.13 -16.95
CA THR A 12 -14.46 15.65 -16.76
C THR A 12 -15.13 15.38 -18.10
N ARG A 13 -15.84 14.26 -18.19
CA ARG A 13 -16.63 13.84 -19.35
C ARG A 13 -17.94 13.20 -18.87
N GLU A 14 -18.90 13.11 -19.77
CA GLU A 14 -20.09 12.28 -19.57
C GLU A 14 -19.82 10.88 -20.13
N ASP A 15 -20.19 9.86 -19.36
CA ASP A 15 -20.20 8.48 -19.82
C ASP A 15 -21.29 8.30 -20.90
N PRO A 16 -20.95 7.78 -22.09
CA PRO A 16 -21.87 7.76 -23.23
C PRO A 16 -23.07 6.82 -23.05
N ASP A 17 -22.95 5.82 -22.17
CA ASP A 17 -23.98 4.80 -21.98
C ASP A 17 -24.94 5.17 -20.84
N THR A 18 -24.44 5.85 -19.80
CA THR A 18 -25.20 6.14 -18.58
C THR A 18 -25.49 7.63 -18.36
N GLY A 19 -24.80 8.52 -19.08
CA GLY A 19 -24.83 9.96 -18.83
C GLY A 19 -24.15 10.39 -17.52
N ALA A 20 -23.52 9.46 -16.79
CA ALA A 20 -22.85 9.77 -15.53
C ALA A 20 -21.63 10.66 -15.76
N ARG A 21 -21.44 11.66 -14.90
CA ARG A 21 -20.26 12.52 -14.95
C ARG A 21 -19.04 11.79 -14.36
N VAL A 22 -17.99 11.61 -15.16
CA VAL A 22 -16.74 10.94 -14.77
C VAL A 22 -15.59 11.92 -14.86
N THR A 23 -14.80 12.02 -13.80
CA THR A 23 -13.62 12.90 -13.73
C THR A 23 -12.34 12.08 -13.59
N ARG A 24 -11.41 12.21 -14.54
CA ARG A 24 -10.05 11.66 -14.43
C ARG A 24 -9.18 12.59 -13.61
N LEU A 25 -8.50 12.05 -12.60
CA LEU A 25 -7.70 12.82 -11.64
C LEU A 25 -6.21 12.91 -12.01
N THR A 26 -5.69 11.95 -12.77
CA THR A 26 -4.26 11.83 -13.08
C THR A 26 -3.98 12.01 -14.58
N PRO A 27 -2.76 12.41 -14.95
CA PRO A 27 -2.34 12.48 -16.34
C PRO A 27 -2.36 11.07 -16.99
N PRO A 28 -2.72 10.96 -18.28
CA PRO A 28 -2.88 9.66 -18.95
C PRO A 28 -1.57 9.03 -19.42
N ASP A 29 -0.49 9.79 -19.46
CA ASP A 29 0.86 9.39 -19.88
C ASP A 29 1.73 8.89 -18.72
N VAL A 30 1.19 8.84 -17.49
CA VAL A 30 1.86 8.31 -16.30
C VAL A 30 1.01 7.22 -15.67
N THR A 31 1.61 6.05 -15.43
CA THR A 31 0.96 4.95 -14.70
C THR A 31 0.57 5.40 -13.30
N CYS A 32 -0.74 5.40 -13.01
CA CYS A 32 -1.29 5.72 -11.70
C CYS A 32 -2.37 4.70 -11.34
N HIS A 33 -2.48 4.36 -10.05
CA HIS A 33 -3.50 3.45 -9.55
C HIS A 33 -3.88 3.76 -8.10
N ARG A 34 -5.06 3.31 -7.69
CA ARG A 34 -5.49 3.39 -6.30
C ARG A 34 -4.94 2.21 -5.47
N ASN A 35 -4.90 2.37 -4.14
CA ASN A 35 -4.61 1.29 -3.19
C ASN A 35 -5.75 0.22 -3.16
N TYR A 36 -5.74 -0.77 -2.26
CA TYR A 36 -6.86 -1.73 -2.11
C TYR A 36 -8.11 -1.08 -1.52
N PHE A 37 -9.29 -1.60 -1.87
CA PHE A 37 -10.58 -0.92 -1.63
C PHE A 37 -10.99 -0.86 -0.16
N TYR A 38 -10.51 -1.80 0.65
CA TYR A 38 -10.73 -1.83 2.10
C TYR A 38 -9.72 -0.97 2.87
N GLN A 39 -8.72 -0.38 2.20
CA GLN A 39 -7.71 0.46 2.82
C GLN A 39 -8.11 1.94 2.71
N LYS A 40 -8.12 2.65 3.85
CA LYS A 40 -8.45 4.09 3.90
C LYS A 40 -7.49 4.88 3.00
N CYS A 41 -8.04 5.55 1.98
CA CYS A 41 -7.27 6.40 1.06
C CYS A 41 -7.70 7.86 0.97
N PHE A 42 -8.91 8.18 1.44
CA PHE A 42 -9.37 9.57 1.58
C PHE A 42 -9.14 10.06 3.01
N THR A 43 -8.80 11.34 3.16
CA THR A 43 -8.86 12.02 4.45
C THR A 43 -10.30 12.13 4.93
N ASN A 44 -10.51 12.33 6.23
CA ASN A 44 -11.84 12.36 6.84
C ASN A 44 -12.73 13.48 6.29
N ASP A 45 -12.14 14.59 5.84
CA ASP A 45 -12.83 15.69 5.18
C ASP A 45 -13.11 15.44 3.68
N GLY A 46 -12.62 14.31 3.15
CA GLY A 46 -12.76 13.93 1.74
C GLY A 46 -11.95 14.78 0.77
N ARG A 47 -11.06 15.66 1.25
CA ARG A 47 -10.37 16.66 0.40
C ARG A 47 -9.04 16.17 -0.16
N LYS A 48 -8.43 15.15 0.47
CA LYS A 48 -7.15 14.58 0.00
C LYS A 48 -7.27 13.08 -0.22
N LEU A 49 -6.53 12.60 -1.22
CA LEU A 49 -6.51 11.22 -1.68
C LEU A 49 -5.07 10.73 -1.82
N ILE A 50 -4.75 9.60 -1.19
CA ILE A 50 -3.50 8.89 -1.49
C ILE A 50 -3.65 7.96 -2.69
N PHE A 51 -2.58 7.84 -3.49
CA PHE A 51 -2.54 6.91 -4.62
C PHE A 51 -1.08 6.53 -4.98
N GLY A 52 -0.92 5.47 -5.77
CA GLY A 52 0.35 5.04 -6.34
C GLY A 52 0.57 5.66 -7.72
N GLY A 53 1.76 6.21 -7.97
CA GLY A 53 2.10 6.84 -9.25
C GLY A 53 3.55 6.67 -9.63
N GLU A 54 3.82 6.57 -10.93
CA GLU A 54 5.15 6.36 -11.51
C GLU A 54 5.81 7.69 -11.95
N PHE A 55 5.68 8.75 -11.14
CA PHE A 55 6.20 10.07 -11.52
C PHE A 55 7.73 10.16 -11.35
N GLY A 56 8.44 10.53 -12.41
CA GLY A 56 9.90 10.66 -12.39
C GLY A 56 10.47 10.86 -13.79
N PRO A 57 11.80 11.03 -13.93
CA PRO A 57 12.44 11.02 -15.23
C PRO A 57 12.21 9.65 -15.88
N ASN A 58 11.85 9.63 -17.17
CA ASN A 58 11.67 8.38 -17.89
C ASN A 58 13.02 7.72 -18.23
N PRO A 59 13.14 6.39 -18.08
CA PRO A 59 12.14 5.49 -17.49
C PRO A 59 12.05 5.70 -15.98
N SER A 60 10.83 5.92 -15.48
CA SER A 60 10.61 6.11 -14.05
C SER A 60 10.77 4.75 -13.35
N PRO A 61 11.67 4.61 -12.36
CA PRO A 61 12.05 3.28 -11.89
C PRO A 61 11.06 2.68 -10.88
N ASN A 62 10.15 3.46 -10.29
CA ASN A 62 9.37 3.04 -9.13
C ASN A 62 7.95 3.61 -9.11
N TRP A 63 7.01 2.83 -8.57
CA TRP A 63 5.74 3.35 -8.08
C TRP A 63 5.92 3.86 -6.65
N ASN A 64 5.55 5.12 -6.43
CA ASN A 64 5.61 5.76 -5.11
C ASN A 64 4.25 6.30 -4.68
N TYR A 65 4.11 6.59 -3.39
CA TYR A 65 2.91 7.20 -2.82
C TYR A 65 2.87 8.70 -3.07
N HIS A 66 1.67 9.17 -3.34
CA HIS A 66 1.35 10.57 -3.62
C HIS A 66 0.12 10.98 -2.84
N LEU A 67 0.02 12.26 -2.47
CA LEU A 67 -1.15 12.87 -1.84
C LEU A 67 -1.69 13.94 -2.77
N LEU A 68 -2.88 13.69 -3.31
CA LEU A 68 -3.61 14.62 -4.17
C LEU A 68 -4.61 15.41 -3.34
N ASP A 69 -4.49 16.74 -3.37
CA ASP A 69 -5.52 17.65 -2.89
C ASP A 69 -6.54 17.89 -4.01
N LEU A 70 -7.79 17.52 -3.76
CA LEU A 70 -8.85 17.47 -4.78
C LEU A 70 -9.38 18.86 -5.14
N ASP A 71 -9.30 19.83 -4.23
CA ASP A 71 -9.77 21.20 -4.50
C ASP A 71 -8.74 21.96 -5.32
N THR A 72 -7.47 21.81 -4.94
CA THR A 72 -6.38 22.55 -5.55
C THR A 72 -5.74 21.79 -6.71
N GLN A 73 -6.07 20.52 -6.93
CA GLN A 73 -5.42 19.64 -7.91
C GLN A 73 -3.90 19.58 -7.75
N ARG A 74 -3.37 19.90 -6.55
CA ARG A 74 -1.94 19.84 -6.25
C ARG A 74 -1.63 18.45 -5.68
N CYS A 75 -0.57 17.85 -6.20
CA CYS A 75 -0.15 16.50 -5.87
C CYS A 75 1.28 16.54 -5.33
N VAL A 76 1.45 16.10 -4.07
CA VAL A 76 2.75 15.97 -3.41
C VAL A 76 3.21 14.52 -3.48
N GLN A 77 4.45 14.29 -3.88
CA GLN A 77 5.08 12.97 -3.78
C GLN A 77 5.50 12.71 -2.32
N LEU A 78 4.88 11.70 -1.70
CA LEU A 78 5.09 11.35 -0.29
C LEU A 78 6.35 10.49 -0.10
N THR A 79 6.66 9.61 -1.06
CA THR A 79 7.78 8.66 -0.96
C THR A 79 8.62 8.62 -2.24
N ASP A 80 9.84 8.09 -2.14
CA ASP A 80 10.75 7.89 -3.26
C ASP A 80 11.63 6.62 -3.14
N GLY A 81 11.24 5.70 -2.26
CA GLY A 81 11.92 4.43 -2.08
C GLY A 81 11.69 3.45 -3.24
N VAL A 82 12.60 2.48 -3.37
CA VAL A 82 12.44 1.32 -4.25
C VAL A 82 11.58 0.26 -3.55
N GLY A 83 10.86 -0.56 -4.32
CA GLY A 83 10.18 -1.74 -3.78
C GLY A 83 8.98 -1.45 -2.86
N GLU A 84 8.39 -0.27 -2.98
CA GLU A 84 7.22 0.13 -2.20
C GLU A 84 5.96 -0.57 -2.71
N ASN A 85 5.23 -1.22 -1.80
CA ASN A 85 3.92 -1.74 -2.11
C ASN A 85 2.91 -0.58 -2.10
N THR A 86 2.59 -0.04 -3.28
CA THR A 86 1.64 1.06 -3.50
C THR A 86 0.16 0.65 -3.50
N PHE A 87 -0.12 -0.65 -3.36
CA PHE A 87 -1.49 -1.17 -3.24
C PHE A 87 -1.94 -1.31 -1.79
N GLY A 88 -1.04 -1.68 -0.88
CA GLY A 88 -1.39 -2.05 0.50
C GLY A 88 -1.48 -0.91 1.51
N GLY A 89 -1.04 0.29 1.15
CA GLY A 89 -0.92 1.39 2.09
C GLY A 89 -2.24 2.06 2.42
N PHE A 90 -2.27 2.70 3.58
CA PHE A 90 -3.48 3.30 4.15
C PHE A 90 -3.17 4.49 5.06
N LEU A 91 -4.15 5.39 5.16
CA LEU A 91 -4.12 6.53 6.06
C LEU A 91 -4.49 6.14 7.49
N SER A 92 -3.88 6.80 8.48
CA SER A 92 -4.33 6.72 9.86
C SER A 92 -5.73 7.33 10.05
N PRO A 93 -6.49 6.93 11.09
CA PRO A 93 -7.81 7.50 11.38
C PRO A 93 -7.79 9.01 11.59
N ASP A 94 -6.69 9.56 12.12
CA ASP A 94 -6.50 10.99 12.39
C ASP A 94 -5.88 11.78 11.22
N ASP A 95 -5.72 11.16 10.05
CA ASP A 95 -5.15 11.78 8.84
C ASP A 95 -3.71 12.31 8.99
N ARG A 96 -2.97 11.83 9.99
CA ARG A 96 -1.58 12.27 10.24
C ARG A 96 -0.52 11.41 9.58
N HIS A 97 -0.82 10.14 9.31
CA HIS A 97 0.17 9.18 8.86
C HIS A 97 -0.29 8.38 7.65
N LEU A 98 0.68 7.98 6.83
CA LEU A 98 0.57 6.93 5.83
C LEU A 98 1.33 5.70 6.34
N TYR A 99 0.71 4.53 6.28
CA TYR A 99 1.37 3.25 6.54
C TYR A 99 1.53 2.46 5.25
N PHE A 100 2.67 1.81 5.05
CA PHE A 100 2.92 0.98 3.87
C PHE A 100 4.02 -0.06 4.13
N VAL A 101 4.15 -1.02 3.21
CA VAL A 101 5.23 -2.01 3.23
C VAL A 101 6.26 -1.67 2.16
N ARG A 102 7.54 -1.68 2.52
CA ARG A 102 8.68 -1.54 1.62
C ARG A 102 9.49 -2.84 1.58
N ASP A 103 9.96 -3.21 0.38
CA ASP A 103 10.80 -4.38 0.11
C ASP A 103 10.22 -5.69 0.65
N LYS A 104 8.87 -5.79 0.70
CA LYS A 104 8.13 -6.95 1.22
C LYS A 104 8.48 -7.30 2.68
N ARG A 105 9.08 -6.37 3.43
CA ARG A 105 9.72 -6.68 4.71
C ARG A 105 9.52 -5.60 5.76
N GLN A 106 9.66 -4.33 5.39
CA GLN A 106 9.61 -3.21 6.33
C GLN A 106 8.20 -2.64 6.35
N PHE A 107 7.57 -2.62 7.51
CA PHE A 107 6.34 -1.87 7.73
C PHE A 107 6.68 -0.48 8.23
N VAL A 108 6.37 0.50 7.39
CA VAL A 108 6.81 1.89 7.52
C VAL A 108 5.61 2.76 7.88
N ARG A 109 5.82 3.67 8.82
CA ARG A 109 4.95 4.81 9.11
C ARG A 109 5.60 6.06 8.54
N LEU A 110 4.86 6.84 7.77
CA LEU A 110 5.26 8.15 7.27
C LEU A 110 4.37 9.22 7.88
N ASP A 111 4.95 10.25 8.48
CA ASP A 111 4.23 11.45 8.93
C ASP A 111 3.94 12.36 7.73
N LEU A 112 2.67 12.70 7.50
CA LEU A 112 2.26 13.42 6.29
C LEU A 112 2.66 14.90 6.28
N ALA A 113 2.94 15.49 7.44
CA ALA A 113 3.31 16.90 7.54
C ALA A 113 4.81 17.12 7.32
N THR A 114 5.63 16.22 7.85
CA THR A 114 7.09 16.31 7.86
C THR A 114 7.76 15.38 6.85
N LEU A 115 7.00 14.40 6.34
CA LEU A 115 7.47 13.30 5.51
C LEU A 115 8.53 12.42 6.19
N GLN A 116 8.70 12.51 7.52
CA GLN A 116 9.60 11.62 8.24
C GLN A 116 9.05 10.19 8.24
N GLU A 117 9.95 9.22 8.11
CA GLU A 117 9.62 7.79 8.10
C GLU A 117 10.19 7.08 9.33
N GLU A 118 9.42 6.11 9.82
CA GLU A 118 9.80 5.22 10.89
C GLU A 118 9.44 3.79 10.54
N VAL A 119 10.38 2.86 10.73
CA VAL A 119 10.14 1.43 10.53
C VAL A 119 9.60 0.85 11.84
N LEU A 120 8.33 0.47 11.84
CA LEU A 120 7.64 -0.06 13.04
C LEU A 120 7.82 -1.57 13.19
N TYR A 121 8.03 -2.29 12.09
CA TYR A 121 8.26 -3.73 12.11
C TYR A 121 9.07 -4.18 10.89
N VAL A 122 9.87 -5.23 11.09
CA VAL A 122 10.67 -5.87 10.06
C VAL A 122 10.38 -7.36 10.10
N VAL A 123 9.89 -7.91 8.98
CA VAL A 123 9.69 -9.36 8.83
C VAL A 123 11.03 -10.08 9.08
N PRO A 124 11.11 -11.12 9.91
CA PRO A 124 12.35 -11.86 10.16
C PRO A 124 12.89 -12.58 8.90
N ASP A 125 14.20 -12.82 8.82
CA ASP A 125 14.85 -13.43 7.63
C ASP A 125 14.30 -14.79 7.22
N ALA A 126 13.86 -15.59 8.20
CA ALA A 126 13.24 -16.89 7.93
C ALA A 126 11.84 -16.79 7.29
N TRP A 127 11.33 -15.58 7.06
CA TRP A 127 9.98 -15.32 6.56
C TRP A 127 9.99 -14.27 5.45
N VAL A 128 8.97 -14.34 4.61
CA VAL A 128 8.70 -13.36 3.55
C VAL A 128 7.33 -12.73 3.84
N GLY A 129 7.29 -11.41 3.93
CA GLY A 129 6.03 -10.67 4.04
C GLY A 129 5.20 -10.89 2.79
N TYR A 130 3.95 -11.31 2.99
CA TYR A 130 3.07 -11.70 1.90
C TYR A 130 1.77 -10.89 1.91
N GLY A 131 1.33 -10.53 0.70
CA GLY A 131 0.11 -9.78 0.52
C GLY A 131 0.15 -8.36 1.06
N THR A 132 -1.03 -7.88 1.43
CA THR A 132 -1.22 -6.57 2.05
C THR A 132 -1.58 -6.71 3.50
N TRP A 133 -1.11 -5.75 4.30
CA TRP A 133 -1.32 -5.76 5.73
C TRP A 133 -2.40 -4.74 6.07
N VAL A 134 -3.26 -5.08 7.02
CA VAL A 134 -4.45 -4.28 7.34
C VAL A 134 -4.39 -3.84 8.79
N SER A 135 -4.88 -2.63 9.06
CA SER A 135 -5.06 -2.16 10.44
C SER A 135 -6.43 -2.58 10.98
N ASN A 136 -6.54 -2.70 12.29
CA ASN A 136 -7.85 -2.67 12.94
C ASN A 136 -8.46 -1.26 12.82
N SER A 137 -9.78 -1.13 13.04
CA SER A 137 -10.48 0.17 12.87
C SER A 137 -9.91 1.31 13.72
N ALA A 138 -9.39 1.00 14.92
CA ALA A 138 -8.75 1.99 15.79
C ALA A 138 -7.31 2.34 15.38
N CYS A 139 -6.74 1.65 14.38
CA CYS A 139 -5.34 1.77 13.94
C CYS A 139 -4.34 1.69 15.10
N THR A 140 -4.57 0.75 16.01
CA THR A 140 -3.66 0.43 17.12
C THR A 140 -2.84 -0.81 16.83
N LYS A 141 -3.33 -1.67 15.93
CA LYS A 141 -2.66 -2.91 15.52
C LYS A 141 -2.76 -3.08 14.02
N ILE A 142 -1.78 -3.75 13.44
CA ILE A 142 -1.90 -4.34 12.11
C ILE A 142 -1.94 -5.85 12.19
N VAL A 143 -2.51 -6.49 11.18
CA VAL A 143 -2.33 -7.90 10.90
C VAL A 143 -1.68 -8.08 9.53
N GLY A 144 -0.79 -9.06 9.44
CA GLY A 144 -0.08 -9.39 8.22
C GLY A 144 0.06 -10.89 8.07
N ILE A 145 0.44 -11.30 6.86
CA ILE A 145 0.76 -12.69 6.54
C ILE A 145 2.24 -12.80 6.21
N GLU A 146 2.85 -13.86 6.71
CA GLU A 146 4.21 -14.27 6.42
C GLU A 146 4.19 -15.69 5.83
N ILE A 147 5.04 -15.93 4.82
CA ILE A 147 5.31 -17.27 4.27
C ILE A 147 6.74 -17.64 4.64
N SER A 148 7.00 -18.88 5.08
CA SER A 148 8.37 -19.35 5.33
C SER A 148 9.25 -19.10 4.10
N ALA A 149 10.45 -18.57 4.31
CA ALA A 149 11.41 -18.29 3.24
C ALA A 149 11.79 -19.57 2.44
N GLU A 150 11.79 -20.73 3.10
CA GLU A 150 12.05 -22.03 2.46
C GLU A 150 10.92 -22.47 1.52
N ASP A 151 9.69 -22.03 1.80
CA ASP A 151 8.52 -22.40 1.03
C ASP A 151 8.19 -21.40 -0.08
N TRP A 152 8.61 -20.14 0.07
CA TRP A 152 8.25 -19.02 -0.79
C TRP A 152 8.93 -19.05 -2.17
N PHE A 153 8.20 -18.58 -3.19
CA PHE A 153 8.72 -18.25 -4.51
C PHE A 153 7.87 -17.15 -5.18
N PRO A 154 8.39 -16.42 -6.18
CA PRO A 154 7.68 -15.32 -6.81
C PRO A 154 6.40 -15.77 -7.54
N LEU A 155 5.25 -15.14 -7.24
CA LEU A 155 3.96 -15.42 -7.85
C LEU A 155 3.69 -14.49 -9.05
N ASN A 156 4.30 -14.80 -10.19
CA ASN A 156 4.21 -13.98 -11.41
C ASN A 156 3.32 -14.58 -12.51
N THR A 157 2.72 -15.75 -12.29
CA THR A 157 1.77 -16.39 -13.21
C THR A 157 0.68 -17.13 -12.43
N TRP A 158 -0.47 -17.35 -13.04
CA TRP A 158 -1.56 -18.14 -12.45
C TRP A 158 -1.14 -19.57 -12.09
N GLN A 159 -0.25 -20.18 -12.88
CA GLN A 159 0.30 -21.50 -12.60
C GLN A 159 1.08 -21.51 -11.28
N LYS A 160 1.86 -20.47 -11.00
CA LYS A 160 2.60 -20.39 -9.73
C LYS A 160 1.71 -20.19 -8.52
N PHE A 161 0.59 -19.49 -8.67
CA PHE A 161 -0.42 -19.43 -7.61
C PHE A 161 -0.99 -20.82 -7.29
N ASN A 162 -1.29 -21.60 -8.34
CA ASN A 162 -1.75 -22.99 -8.19
C ASN A 162 -0.69 -23.88 -7.52
N GLU A 163 0.58 -23.77 -7.94
CA GLU A 163 1.69 -24.48 -7.32
C GLU A 163 1.85 -24.13 -5.83
N MET A 164 1.79 -22.83 -5.49
CA MET A 164 1.91 -22.37 -4.10
C MET A 164 0.78 -22.92 -3.24
N PHE A 165 -0.45 -22.91 -3.74
CA PHE A 165 -1.60 -23.49 -3.05
C PHE A 165 -1.38 -24.98 -2.73
N HIS A 166 -0.99 -25.78 -3.72
CA HIS A 166 -0.80 -27.22 -3.56
C HIS A 166 0.46 -27.60 -2.76
N LYS A 167 1.49 -26.76 -2.73
CA LYS A 167 2.68 -26.95 -1.88
C LYS A 167 2.36 -26.89 -0.39
N ARG A 168 1.23 -26.28 -0.01
CA ARG A 168 0.82 -26.07 1.40
C ARG A 168 1.96 -25.44 2.23
N PRO A 169 2.43 -24.24 1.83
CA PRO A 169 3.54 -23.58 2.49
C PRO A 169 3.24 -23.37 3.97
N LEU A 170 4.28 -23.33 4.79
CA LEU A 170 4.17 -22.86 6.16
C LEU A 170 3.88 -21.35 6.15
N CYS A 171 2.70 -20.98 6.63
CA CYS A 171 2.24 -19.59 6.71
C CYS A 171 1.95 -19.18 8.15
N ARG A 172 2.11 -17.89 8.43
CA ARG A 172 1.72 -17.26 9.69
C ARG A 172 0.78 -16.09 9.45
N LEU A 173 -0.27 -16.01 10.27
CA LEU A 173 -0.99 -14.77 10.55
C LEU A 173 -0.42 -14.19 11.85
N PHE A 174 0.01 -12.94 11.80
CA PHE A 174 0.54 -12.23 12.96
C PHE A 174 -0.14 -10.88 13.12
N SER A 175 -0.03 -10.33 14.32
CA SER A 175 -0.35 -8.93 14.59
C SER A 175 0.88 -8.19 15.11
N VAL A 176 0.93 -6.88 14.86
CA VAL A 176 1.90 -5.96 15.45
C VAL A 176 1.14 -4.85 16.14
N ASP A 177 1.47 -4.59 17.40
CA ASP A 177 1.01 -3.43 18.14
C ASP A 177 1.80 -2.18 17.70
N LEU A 178 1.09 -1.15 17.22
CA LEU A 178 1.72 0.02 16.61
C LEU A 178 2.32 0.99 17.62
N ALA A 179 1.95 0.90 18.89
CA ALA A 179 2.53 1.73 19.94
C ALA A 179 3.86 1.16 20.44
N THR A 180 3.97 -0.17 20.51
CA THR A 180 5.10 -0.87 21.13
C THR A 180 6.01 -1.59 20.15
N GLY A 181 5.55 -1.83 18.91
CA GLY A 181 6.20 -2.73 17.95
C GLY A 181 6.09 -4.20 18.33
N GLN A 182 5.36 -4.56 19.40
CA GLN A 182 5.26 -5.94 19.86
C GLN A 182 4.48 -6.79 18.86
N ARG A 183 5.11 -7.86 18.40
CA ARG A 183 4.54 -8.81 17.45
C ARG A 183 4.02 -10.06 18.15
N THR A 184 2.84 -10.54 17.73
CA THR A 184 2.20 -11.77 18.24
C THR A 184 1.76 -12.65 17.08
N VAL A 185 2.08 -13.95 17.12
CA VAL A 185 1.52 -14.93 16.17
C VAL A 185 0.09 -15.26 16.59
N ILE A 186 -0.85 -15.14 15.66
CA ILE A 186 -2.25 -15.51 15.85
C ILE A 186 -2.49 -16.94 15.38
N LEU A 187 -1.94 -17.29 14.20
CA LEU A 187 -2.07 -18.61 13.59
C LEU A 187 -0.77 -18.97 12.87
N GLU A 188 -0.36 -20.23 12.98
CA GLU A 188 0.73 -20.82 12.20
C GLU A 188 0.28 -22.20 11.69
N GLN A 189 0.33 -22.41 10.38
CA GLN A 189 -0.12 -23.66 9.78
C GLN A 189 0.49 -23.94 8.40
N ARG A 190 0.42 -25.20 7.97
CA ARG A 190 0.69 -25.58 6.57
C ARG A 190 -0.55 -25.44 5.71
N GLY A 191 -0.52 -24.47 4.81
CA GLY A 191 -1.60 -24.10 3.92
C GLY A 191 -1.45 -22.64 3.53
N TRP A 192 -1.63 -22.33 2.24
CA TRP A 192 -1.46 -20.97 1.75
C TRP A 192 -2.52 -20.03 2.35
N LEU A 193 -2.06 -18.99 3.02
CA LEU A 193 -2.90 -17.90 3.52
C LEU A 193 -2.89 -16.72 2.54
N GLY A 194 -4.08 -16.27 2.14
CA GLY A 194 -4.28 -15.10 1.29
C GLY A 194 -4.24 -13.78 2.06
N HIS A 195 -4.72 -12.70 1.45
CA HIS A 195 -4.70 -11.38 2.09
C HIS A 195 -5.70 -11.28 3.25
N PRO A 196 -5.32 -10.76 4.43
CA PRO A 196 -6.25 -10.37 5.46
C PRO A 196 -7.07 -9.15 4.98
N GLN A 197 -8.34 -9.07 5.39
CA GLN A 197 -9.27 -7.99 5.06
C GLN A 197 -9.99 -7.52 6.33
#